data_AF-A0A938R8M7-F1
#
_entry.id   AF-A0A938R8M7-F1
#
_cell.length_a   1.000
_cell.length_b   1.000
_cell.length_c   1.000
_cell.angle_alpha   90.00
_cell.angle_beta   90.00
_cell.angle_gamma   90.00
#
_symmetry.space_group_name_H-M   'P 1'
#
loop_
_entity.id
_entity.type
_entity.pdbx_description
1 polymer ?
#
loop_
_entity_poly.entity_id
_entity_poly.type
_entity_poly.pdbx_seq_one_letter_code
_entity_poly.pdbx_strand_id
1 'polypeptide(L)'
;MIMNQKDRLNALEVALNNEMREREFYLKNAERTTNLLGKKMFQQIGDDELEHYQRLKQLHEKWTKQEKWPETVPLKVNDTVVKDILLDFLKKAAEKTQGDSNDLEAVRIALDFEAKGAKFYAEIRDASSDPKEKQFFDLLARMENEHYLSLKDTEEYFIDPQSWFRKMEHHTLDGG
;
A
#
# COMPACT_ATOMS: atom_id res chain seq x y z
N MET A 1 8.19 -1.85 25.50
CA MET A 1 9.35 -2.75 25.71
C MET A 1 10.01 -2.96 24.36
N ILE A 2 11.34 -3.12 24.32
CA ILE A 2 12.06 -3.45 23.09
C ILE A 2 11.78 -4.91 22.72
N MET A 3 11.49 -5.19 21.46
CA MET A 3 11.16 -6.52 20.96
C MET A 3 12.38 -7.45 20.98
N ASN A 4 12.24 -8.65 21.53
CA ASN A 4 13.29 -9.68 21.52
C ASN A 4 13.31 -10.44 20.17
N GLN A 5 14.32 -11.29 19.95
CA GLN A 5 14.51 -11.99 18.67
C GLN A 5 13.33 -12.90 18.27
N LYS A 6 12.73 -13.60 19.24
CA LYS A 6 11.60 -14.50 18.95
C LYS A 6 10.37 -13.71 18.54
N ASP A 7 10.08 -12.64 19.26
CA ASP A 7 8.94 -11.76 18.96
C ASP A 7 9.11 -11.07 17.60
N ARG A 8 10.34 -10.68 17.26
CA ARG A 8 10.71 -10.12 15.96
C ARG A 8 10.45 -11.08 14.79
N LEU A 9 10.88 -12.33 14.92
CA LEU A 9 10.64 -13.34 13.88
C LEU A 9 9.15 -13.64 13.73
N ASN A 10 8.42 -13.78 14.83
CA ASN A 10 6.96 -13.96 14.80
C ASN A 10 6.25 -12.79 14.11
N ALA A 11 6.67 -11.55 14.39
CA ALA A 11 6.10 -10.36 13.75
C ALA A 11 6.34 -10.36 12.23
N LEU A 12 7.52 -10.82 11.77
CA LEU A 12 7.79 -10.96 10.34
C LEU A 12 6.99 -12.08 9.68
N GLU A 13 6.77 -13.21 10.35
CA GLU A 13 5.91 -14.27 9.81
C GLU A 13 4.47 -13.78 9.64
N VAL A 14 3.96 -12.99 10.59
CA VAL A 14 2.66 -12.32 10.47
C VAL A 14 2.66 -11.34 9.30
N ALA A 15 3.69 -10.49 9.18
CA ALA A 15 3.84 -9.55 8.08
C ALA A 15 3.79 -10.28 6.73
N LEU A 16 4.65 -11.27 6.52
CA LEU A 16 4.74 -12.06 5.29
C LEU A 16 3.42 -12.70 4.87
N ASN A 17 2.63 -13.18 5.83
CA ASN A 17 1.32 -13.76 5.56
C ASN A 17 0.29 -12.70 5.19
N ASN A 18 0.33 -11.53 5.84
CA ASN A 18 -0.56 -10.42 5.52
C ASN A 18 -0.32 -9.92 4.09
N GLU A 19 0.94 -9.63 3.74
CA GLU A 19 1.34 -9.18 2.40
C GLU A 19 0.80 -10.07 1.27
N MET A 20 0.96 -11.38 1.44
CA MET A 20 0.47 -12.35 0.45
C MET A 20 -1.06 -12.39 0.38
N ARG A 21 -1.73 -12.30 1.54
CA ARG A 21 -3.21 -12.27 1.59
C ARG A 21 -3.77 -11.01 0.94
N GLU A 22 -3.13 -9.88 1.17
CA GLU A 22 -3.54 -8.57 0.65
C GLU A 22 -3.29 -8.52 -0.86
N ARG A 23 -2.12 -8.97 -1.31
CA ARG A 23 -1.85 -9.19 -2.73
C ARG A 23 -2.91 -10.05 -3.42
N GLU A 24 -3.25 -11.20 -2.86
CA GLU A 24 -4.28 -12.08 -3.43
C GLU A 24 -5.64 -11.39 -3.50
N PHE A 25 -6.00 -10.64 -2.46
CA PHE A 25 -7.22 -9.84 -2.44
C PHE A 25 -7.22 -8.79 -3.55
N TYR A 26 -6.12 -8.05 -3.72
CA TYR A 26 -5.98 -7.02 -4.72
C TYR A 26 -6.09 -7.56 -6.14
N LEU A 27 -5.31 -8.58 -6.47
CA LEU A 27 -5.33 -9.18 -7.82
C LEU A 27 -6.71 -9.76 -8.16
N LYS A 28 -7.39 -10.40 -7.20
CA LYS A 28 -8.75 -10.92 -7.41
C LYS A 28 -9.75 -9.81 -7.70
N ASN A 29 -9.65 -8.66 -7.03
CA ASN A 29 -10.54 -7.53 -7.28
C ASN A 29 -10.18 -6.78 -8.58
N ALA A 30 -8.89 -6.74 -8.96
CA ALA A 30 -8.44 -6.24 -10.27
C ALA A 30 -9.00 -7.07 -11.44
N GLU A 31 -9.09 -8.40 -11.28
CA GLU A 31 -9.70 -9.29 -12.27
C GLU A 31 -11.23 -9.09 -12.36
N ARG A 32 -11.88 -8.90 -11.22
CA ARG A 32 -13.35 -8.81 -11.11
C ARG A 32 -13.91 -7.48 -11.61
N THR A 33 -13.29 -6.36 -11.24
CA THR A 33 -13.86 -5.03 -11.52
C THR A 33 -13.88 -4.73 -13.01
N THR A 34 -14.98 -4.10 -13.45
CA THR A 34 -15.10 -3.55 -14.82
C THR A 34 -14.65 -2.09 -14.88
N ASN A 35 -14.43 -1.46 -13.72
CA ASN A 35 -13.95 -0.10 -13.64
C ASN A 35 -12.45 -0.04 -13.97
N LEU A 36 -12.09 0.68 -15.05
CA LEU A 36 -10.70 0.75 -15.50
C LEU A 36 -9.75 1.40 -14.49
N LEU A 37 -10.22 2.40 -13.75
CA LEU A 37 -9.43 3.02 -12.68
C LEU A 37 -9.25 2.03 -11.53
N GLY A 38 -10.33 1.42 -11.06
CA GLY A 38 -10.30 0.40 -10.01
C GLY A 38 -9.36 -0.76 -10.36
N LYS A 39 -9.42 -1.24 -11.61
CA LYS A 39 -8.57 -2.31 -12.12
C LYS A 39 -7.08 -1.98 -12.04
N LYS A 40 -6.69 -0.79 -12.51
CA LYS A 40 -5.30 -0.35 -12.49
C LYS A 40 -4.80 -0.12 -11.07
N MET A 41 -5.65 0.49 -10.23
CA MET A 41 -5.32 0.73 -8.82
C MET A 41 -5.09 -0.60 -8.10
N PHE A 42 -6.04 -1.54 -8.15
CA PHE A 42 -5.89 -2.84 -7.49
C PHE A 42 -4.69 -3.64 -8.02
N GLN A 43 -4.43 -3.59 -9.33
CA GLN A 43 -3.25 -4.26 -9.90
C GLN A 43 -1.95 -3.66 -9.35
N GLN A 44 -1.84 -2.33 -9.32
CA GLN A 44 -0.64 -1.65 -8.85
C GLN A 44 -0.37 -1.95 -7.38
N ILE A 45 -1.37 -1.82 -6.51
CA ILE A 45 -1.18 -2.12 -5.08
C ILE A 45 -0.84 -3.60 -4.88
N GLY A 46 -1.48 -4.53 -5.59
CA GLY A 46 -1.12 -5.95 -5.53
C GLY A 46 0.31 -6.27 -6.00
N ASP A 47 0.87 -5.47 -6.91
CA ASP A 47 2.27 -5.58 -7.32
C ASP A 47 3.22 -4.96 -6.26
N ASP A 48 2.80 -3.88 -5.60
CA ASP A 48 3.54 -3.26 -4.49
C ASP A 48 3.59 -4.20 -3.26
N GLU A 49 2.50 -4.89 -2.91
CA GLU A 49 2.49 -5.91 -1.83
C GLU A 49 3.45 -7.08 -2.10
N LEU A 50 3.67 -7.42 -3.37
CA LEU A 50 4.70 -8.40 -3.72
C LEU A 50 6.11 -7.87 -3.40
N GLU A 51 6.34 -6.59 -3.65
CA GLU A 51 7.61 -5.94 -3.34
C GLU A 51 7.83 -5.90 -1.82
N HIS A 52 6.81 -5.51 -1.05
CA HIS A 52 6.82 -5.54 0.41
C HIS A 52 7.17 -6.95 0.94
N TYR A 53 6.45 -7.98 0.47
CA TYR A 53 6.72 -9.37 0.80
C TYR A 53 8.18 -9.76 0.53
N GLN A 54 8.73 -9.42 -0.63
CA GLN A 54 10.11 -9.75 -0.98
C GLN A 54 11.12 -9.07 -0.04
N ARG A 55 10.89 -7.81 0.32
CA ARG A 55 11.72 -7.06 1.27
C ARG A 55 11.68 -7.70 2.66
N LEU A 56 10.49 -8.05 3.14
CA LEU A 56 10.29 -8.72 4.44
C LEU A 56 10.91 -10.12 4.44
N LYS A 57 10.84 -10.85 3.33
CA LYS A 57 11.42 -12.19 3.22
C LYS A 57 12.94 -12.14 3.32
N GLN A 58 13.58 -11.18 2.64
CA GLN A 58 15.02 -10.96 2.76
C GLN A 58 15.42 -10.58 4.19
N LEU A 59 14.59 -9.78 4.87
CA LEU A 59 14.80 -9.42 6.27
C LEU A 59 14.71 -10.65 7.19
N HIS A 60 13.67 -11.45 7.01
CA HIS A 60 13.44 -12.69 7.75
C HIS A 60 14.61 -13.67 7.62
N GLU A 61 15.11 -13.88 6.40
CA GLU A 61 16.26 -14.76 6.13
C GLU A 61 17.53 -14.29 6.86
N LYS A 62 17.79 -12.97 6.90
CA LYS A 62 18.96 -12.41 7.61
C LYS A 62 18.85 -12.58 9.12
N TRP A 63 17.69 -12.27 9.71
CA TRP A 63 17.46 -12.44 11.15
C TRP A 63 17.50 -13.90 11.59
N THR A 64 16.99 -14.82 10.77
CA THR A 64 17.05 -16.27 11.03
C THR A 64 18.51 -16.76 11.10
N LYS A 65 19.37 -16.24 10.22
CA LYS A 65 20.82 -16.57 10.19
C LYS A 65 21.66 -15.77 11.19
N GLN A 66 21.04 -14.85 11.94
CA GLN A 66 21.73 -13.91 12.83
C GLN A 66 22.80 -13.06 12.12
N GLU A 67 22.60 -12.81 10.82
CA GLU A 67 23.50 -12.00 10.02
C GLU A 67 23.34 -10.51 10.38
N LYS A 68 24.44 -9.77 10.33
CA LYS A 68 24.38 -8.32 10.50
C LYS A 68 23.68 -7.69 9.30
N TRP A 69 22.78 -6.76 9.59
CA TRP A 69 22.11 -5.96 8.57
C TRP A 69 23.14 -5.18 7.73
N PRO A 70 23.02 -5.15 6.38
CA PRO A 70 23.94 -4.40 5.54
C PRO A 70 23.98 -2.91 5.94
N GLU A 71 25.08 -2.23 5.64
CA GLU A 71 25.22 -0.80 5.94
C GLU A 71 24.19 0.05 5.21
N THR A 72 23.81 -0.37 4.00
CA THR A 72 22.75 0.23 3.21
C THR A 72 21.74 -0.84 2.83
N VAL A 73 20.48 -0.65 3.24
CA VAL A 73 19.37 -1.19 2.45
C VAL A 73 19.22 -0.21 1.31
N PRO A 74 19.13 -0.64 0.05
CA PRO A 74 18.66 0.24 -1.00
C PRO A 74 17.21 0.61 -0.66
N LEU A 75 17.04 1.73 0.04
CA LEU A 75 15.77 2.43 0.22
C LEU A 75 15.45 3.15 -1.09
N LYS A 76 15.46 2.44 -2.22
CA LYS A 76 14.79 2.95 -3.41
C LYS A 76 13.31 2.74 -3.15
N VAL A 77 12.65 3.83 -2.79
CA VAL A 77 11.20 3.92 -2.79
C VAL A 77 10.86 4.24 -4.24
N ASN A 78 10.16 3.33 -4.92
CA ASN A 78 9.37 3.78 -6.04
C ASN A 78 8.18 4.47 -5.38
N ASP A 79 7.97 5.76 -5.64
CA ASP A 79 6.78 6.43 -5.14
C ASP A 79 5.54 5.66 -5.61
N THR A 80 4.56 5.49 -4.74
CA THR A 80 3.31 4.80 -5.06
C THR A 80 2.67 5.47 -6.29
N VAL A 81 2.70 4.77 -7.42
CA VAL A 81 2.32 5.32 -8.74
C VAL A 81 0.78 5.45 -8.86
N VAL A 82 0.01 5.08 -7.83
CA VAL A 82 -1.46 5.11 -7.88
C VAL A 82 -1.99 6.53 -8.06
N LYS A 83 -1.36 7.53 -7.46
CA LYS A 83 -1.70 8.94 -7.71
C LYS A 83 -1.48 9.33 -9.16
N ASP A 84 -0.38 8.88 -9.76
CA ASP A 84 -0.11 9.12 -11.18
C ASP A 84 -1.10 8.36 -12.07
N ILE A 85 -1.51 7.14 -11.70
CA ILE A 85 -2.57 6.39 -12.37
C ILE A 85 -3.89 7.16 -12.36
N LEU A 86 -4.25 7.76 -11.21
CA LEU A 86 -5.42 8.62 -11.07
C LEU A 86 -5.33 9.84 -12.00
N LEU A 87 -4.20 10.56 -11.99
CA LEU A 87 -3.96 11.71 -12.87
C LEU A 87 -3.98 11.34 -14.36
N ASP A 88 -3.41 10.19 -14.72
CA ASP A 88 -3.41 9.69 -16.09
C ASP A 88 -4.81 9.28 -16.53
N PHE A 89 -5.61 8.74 -15.61
CA PHE A 89 -7.01 8.42 -15.87
C PHE A 89 -7.81 9.70 -16.11
N LEU A 90 -7.62 10.76 -15.31
CA LEU A 90 -8.24 12.08 -15.53
C LEU A 90 -8.03 12.59 -16.96
N LYS A 91 -6.78 12.51 -17.46
CA LYS A 91 -6.41 12.97 -18.82
C LYS A 91 -7.03 12.14 -19.94
N LYS A 92 -7.34 10.86 -19.68
CA LYS A 92 -7.80 9.88 -20.68
C LYS A 92 -9.29 9.59 -20.60
N ALA A 93 -10.00 10.08 -19.58
CA ALA A 93 -11.38 9.73 -19.30
C ALA A 93 -12.37 10.40 -20.28
N ALA A 94 -12.65 9.71 -21.39
CA ALA A 94 -13.85 9.94 -22.20
C ALA A 94 -15.10 9.24 -21.62
N GLU A 95 -14.91 8.22 -20.79
CA GLU A 95 -15.99 7.43 -20.18
C GLU A 95 -15.88 7.43 -18.65
N LYS A 96 -16.84 8.09 -18.00
CA LYS A 96 -16.97 8.12 -16.53
C LYS A 96 -17.79 6.91 -16.10
N THR A 97 -17.13 5.79 -15.83
CA THR A 97 -17.81 4.60 -15.28
C THR A 97 -17.76 4.67 -13.75
N GLN A 98 -18.93 4.58 -13.13
CA GLN A 98 -19.04 4.41 -11.68
C GLN A 98 -18.64 2.98 -11.31
N GLY A 99 -18.02 2.78 -10.15
CA GLY A 99 -17.82 1.43 -9.60
C GLY A 99 -19.18 0.81 -9.21
N ASP A 100 -19.26 -0.52 -9.20
CA ASP A 100 -20.44 -1.19 -8.65
C ASP A 100 -20.40 -1.24 -7.10
N SER A 101 -21.48 -1.71 -6.47
CA SER A 101 -21.54 -1.82 -5.00
C SER A 101 -20.46 -2.74 -4.43
N ASN A 102 -20.04 -3.74 -5.20
CA ASN A 102 -19.03 -4.70 -4.77
C ASN A 102 -17.63 -4.09 -4.88
N ASP A 103 -17.40 -3.17 -5.83
CA ASP A 103 -16.14 -2.43 -5.99
C ASP A 103 -15.94 -1.44 -4.84
N LEU A 104 -16.99 -0.72 -4.44
CA LEU A 104 -16.95 0.17 -3.27
C LEU A 104 -16.70 -0.62 -1.96
N GLU A 105 -17.34 -1.78 -1.80
CA GLU A 105 -17.08 -2.64 -0.64
C GLU A 105 -15.63 -3.16 -0.64
N ALA A 106 -15.10 -3.57 -1.79
CA ALA A 106 -13.72 -4.03 -1.91
C ALA A 106 -12.72 -2.93 -1.54
N VAL A 107 -12.94 -1.69 -1.99
CA VAL A 107 -12.09 -0.53 -1.60
C VAL A 107 -12.15 -0.28 -0.09
N ARG A 108 -13.31 -0.43 0.55
CA ARG A 108 -13.42 -0.26 2.01
C ARG A 108 -12.73 -1.34 2.81
N ILE A 109 -12.72 -2.57 2.31
CA ILE A 109 -11.94 -3.66 2.90
C ILE A 109 -10.44 -3.37 2.75
N ALA A 110 -10.01 -2.94 1.56
CA ALA A 110 -8.63 -2.53 1.30
C ALA A 110 -8.18 -1.40 2.23
N LEU A 111 -9.02 -0.37 2.44
CA LEU A 111 -8.73 0.71 3.40
C LEU A 111 -8.47 0.22 4.83
N ASP A 112 -9.17 -0.83 5.25
CA ASP A 112 -8.94 -1.44 6.57
C ASP A 112 -7.64 -2.26 6.62
N PHE A 113 -7.26 -2.90 5.51
CA PHE A 113 -5.96 -3.58 5.37
C PHE A 113 -4.81 -2.59 5.50
N GLU A 114 -4.78 -1.57 4.65
CA GLU A 114 -3.70 -0.57 4.64
C GLU A 114 -3.59 0.19 5.97
N ALA A 115 -4.72 0.54 6.58
CA ALA A 115 -4.70 1.19 7.89
C ALA A 115 -4.12 0.29 8.98
N LYS A 116 -4.37 -1.02 8.92
CA LYS A 116 -3.81 -2.01 9.84
C LYS A 116 -2.34 -2.30 9.54
N GLY A 117 -1.95 -2.41 8.27
CA GLY A 117 -0.57 -2.60 7.82
C GLY A 117 0.32 -1.43 8.24
N ALA A 118 -0.09 -0.19 7.92
CA ALA A 118 0.60 1.03 8.32
C ALA A 118 0.81 1.10 9.85
N LYS A 119 -0.24 0.80 10.61
CA LYS A 119 -0.17 0.77 12.08
C LYS A 119 0.76 -0.33 12.58
N PHE A 120 0.65 -1.54 12.02
CA PHE A 120 1.45 -2.69 12.43
C PHE A 120 2.95 -2.44 12.22
N TYR A 121 3.34 -1.88 11.07
CA TYR A 121 4.74 -1.53 10.83
C TYR A 121 5.24 -0.39 11.71
N ALA A 122 4.40 0.61 12.01
CA ALA A 122 4.74 1.65 12.98
C ALA A 122 4.98 1.08 14.39
N GLU A 123 4.19 0.10 14.82
CA GLU A 123 4.39 -0.59 16.10
C GLU A 123 5.71 -1.37 16.14
N ILE A 124 6.06 -2.09 15.06
CA ILE A 124 7.34 -2.79 14.95
C ILE A 124 8.51 -1.79 14.98
N ARG A 125 8.42 -0.69 14.22
CA ARG A 125 9.42 0.40 14.23
C ARG A 125 9.66 0.90 15.65
N ASP A 126 8.60 1.18 16.40
CA ASP A 126 8.70 1.76 17.74
C ASP A 126 9.24 0.75 18.77
N ALA A 127 9.03 -0.55 18.52
CA ALA A 127 9.55 -1.62 19.34
C ALA A 127 10.97 -2.08 18.96
N SER A 128 11.51 -1.64 17.82
CA SER A 128 12.89 -1.90 17.38
C SER A 128 13.91 -1.01 18.11
N SER A 129 15.10 -1.54 18.34
CA SER A 129 16.22 -0.81 18.95
C SER A 129 17.28 -0.36 17.94
N ASP A 130 17.42 -1.09 16.83
CA ASP A 130 18.38 -0.78 15.77
C ASP A 130 17.82 0.33 14.86
N PRO A 131 18.55 1.44 14.64
CA PRO A 131 18.11 2.53 13.77
C PRO A 131 17.76 2.09 12.34
N LYS A 132 18.43 1.07 11.81
CA LYS A 132 18.18 0.56 10.45
C LYS A 132 16.88 -0.22 10.37
N GLU A 133 16.56 -0.99 11.40
CA GLU A 133 15.25 -1.65 11.51
C GLU A 133 14.14 -0.60 11.58
N LYS A 134 14.34 0.45 12.39
CA LYS A 134 13.40 1.57 12.46
C LYS A 134 13.16 2.21 11.09
N GLN A 135 14.22 2.54 10.36
CA GLN A 135 14.10 3.13 9.03
C GLN A 135 13.37 2.21 8.04
N PHE A 136 13.61 0.89 8.13
CA PHE A 136 12.96 -0.09 7.26
C PHE A 136 11.45 -0.18 7.54
N PHE A 137 11.04 -0.34 8.80
CA PHE A 137 9.62 -0.42 9.14
C PHE A 137 8.90 0.92 9.04
N ASP A 138 9.61 2.04 9.22
CA ASP A 138 9.07 3.37 8.91
C ASP A 138 8.80 3.55 7.42
N LEU A 139 9.66 2.99 6.55
CA LEU A 139 9.42 2.99 5.12
C LEU A 139 8.15 2.18 4.78
N LEU A 140 8.03 0.94 5.27
CA LEU A 140 6.83 0.14 5.03
C LEU A 140 5.58 0.84 5.55
N ALA A 141 5.59 1.34 6.78
CA ALA A 141 4.45 2.07 7.34
C ALA A 141 4.03 3.28 6.50
N ARG A 142 4.99 3.95 5.84
CA ARG A 142 4.69 5.05 4.91
C ARG A 142 4.10 4.55 3.60
N MET A 143 4.60 3.44 3.03
CA MET A 143 4.09 2.87 1.79
C MET A 143 2.61 2.46 1.93
N GLU A 144 2.27 1.71 2.99
CA GLU A 144 0.89 1.35 3.34
C GLU A 144 -0.01 2.58 3.52
N ASN A 145 0.52 3.63 4.14
CA ASN A 145 -0.23 4.87 4.31
C ASN A 145 -0.49 5.58 2.96
N GLU A 146 0.44 5.53 2.01
CA GLU A 146 0.23 6.06 0.65
C GLU A 146 -0.82 5.23 -0.13
N HIS A 147 -0.83 3.90 0.05
CA HIS A 147 -1.89 3.04 -0.47
C HIS A 147 -3.25 3.39 0.15
N TYR A 148 -3.32 3.57 1.47
CA TYR A 148 -4.53 4.03 2.17
C TYR A 148 -5.07 5.34 1.59
N LEU A 149 -4.21 6.35 1.41
CA LEU A 149 -4.61 7.64 0.86
C LEU A 149 -5.10 7.50 -0.60
N SER A 150 -4.43 6.68 -1.40
CA SER A 150 -4.84 6.41 -2.78
C SER A 150 -6.20 5.69 -2.86
N LEU A 151 -6.47 4.77 -1.92
CA LEU A 151 -7.76 4.10 -1.80
C LEU A 151 -8.85 5.05 -1.30
N LYS A 152 -8.54 6.02 -0.44
CA LYS A 152 -9.48 7.07 -0.01
C LYS A 152 -9.93 7.91 -1.20
N ASP A 153 -8.99 8.32 -2.05
CA ASP A 153 -9.30 9.05 -3.28
C ASP A 153 -10.15 8.18 -4.24
N THR A 154 -9.84 6.89 -4.35
CA THR A 154 -10.63 5.96 -5.16
C THR A 154 -12.05 5.74 -4.61
N GLU A 155 -12.21 5.69 -3.27
CA GLU A 155 -13.51 5.61 -2.61
C GLU A 155 -14.36 6.85 -2.94
N GLU A 156 -13.78 8.05 -2.83
CA GLU A 156 -14.44 9.30 -3.20
C GLU A 156 -14.90 9.27 -4.66
N TYR A 157 -14.03 8.80 -5.57
CA TYR A 157 -14.36 8.64 -6.99
C TYR A 157 -15.53 7.65 -7.21
N PHE A 158 -15.57 6.50 -6.53
CA PHE A 158 -16.67 5.54 -6.71
C PHE A 158 -18.01 6.04 -6.15
N ILE A 159 -17.98 6.88 -5.12
CA ILE A 159 -19.19 7.48 -4.54
C ILE A 159 -19.76 8.56 -5.45
N ASP A 160 -18.94 9.54 -5.85
CA ASP A 160 -19.35 10.64 -6.71
C ASP A 160 -18.20 11.03 -7.66
N PRO A 161 -18.12 10.38 -8.83
CA PRO A 161 -17.10 10.69 -9.82
C PRO A 161 -17.10 12.17 -10.19
N GLN A 162 -18.28 12.79 -10.35
CA GLN A 162 -18.38 14.17 -10.82
C GLN A 162 -17.81 15.16 -9.81
N SER A 163 -18.13 14.98 -8.53
CA SER A 163 -17.59 15.83 -7.46
C SER A 163 -16.10 15.64 -7.30
N TRP A 164 -15.63 14.39 -7.35
CA TRP A 164 -14.20 14.08 -7.29
C TRP A 164 -13.42 14.74 -8.45
N PHE A 165 -13.92 14.63 -9.70
CA PHE A 165 -13.32 15.32 -10.86
C PHE A 165 -13.20 16.83 -10.64
N ARG A 166 -14.26 17.50 -10.16
CA ARG A 166 -14.21 18.94 -9.88
C ARG A 166 -13.16 19.29 -8.82
N LYS A 167 -13.10 18.52 -7.73
CA LYS A 167 -12.10 18.71 -6.66
C LYS A 167 -10.67 18.61 -7.21
N MET A 168 -10.41 17.61 -8.05
CA MET A 168 -9.10 17.36 -8.64
C MET A 168 -8.71 18.44 -9.66
N GLU A 169 -9.62 18.87 -10.54
CA GLU A 169 -9.37 19.97 -11.48
C GLU A 169 -8.95 21.25 -10.75
N HIS A 170 -9.64 21.63 -9.67
CA HIS A 170 -9.29 22.81 -8.89
C HIS A 170 -7.91 22.70 -8.21
N HIS A 171 -7.56 21.54 -7.63
CA HIS A 171 -6.25 21.34 -7.01
C HIS A 171 -5.10 21.39 -8.02
N THR A 172 -5.34 21.01 -9.28
CA THR A 172 -4.32 21.11 -10.34
C THR A 172 -4.13 22.53 -10.88
N LEU A 173 -5.08 23.43 -10.67
CA LEU A 173 -5.02 24.82 -11.16
C LEU A 173 -4.34 25.79 -10.18
N ASP A 174 -4.38 25.52 -8.88
CA ASP A 174 -3.81 26.39 -7.84
C ASP A 174 -2.34 26.08 -7.48
N GLY A 175 -1.73 25.10 -8.15
CA GLY A 175 -0.35 24.64 -7.90
C GLY A 175 0.69 25.03 -8.97
N GLY A 176 0.40 26.03 -9.80
CA GLY A 176 1.29 26.54 -10.86
C GLY A 176 2.27 27.62 -10.39
#